data_AF-A0A7K0XB15-F1
#
_entry.id   AF-A0A7K0XB15-F1
#
_cell.length_a   1.000
_cell.length_b   1.000
_cell.length_c   1.000
_cell.angle_alpha   90.00
_cell.angle_beta   90.00
_cell.angle_gamma   90.00
#
_symmetry.space_group_name_H-M   'P 1'
#
loop_
_entity.id
_entity.type
_entity.pdbx_description
1 polymer ?
#
loop_
_entity_poly.entity_id
_entity_poly.type
_entity_poly.pdbx_seq_one_letter_code
_entity_poly.pdbx_strand_id
1 'polypeptide(L)' 'MFDNRITRMLGIEIPIVQAPMGYIARAQLASAVSNAGAMGIIET' A
#
# COMPACT_ATOMS: atom_id res chain seq x y z
N MET A 1 9.15 10.48 -10.87
CA MET A 1 9.19 9.48 -9.78
C MET A 1 8.98 10.22 -8.46
N PHE A 2 8.10 9.74 -7.58
CA PHE A 2 7.86 10.40 -6.29
C PHE A 2 9.00 10.06 -5.32
N ASP A 3 9.85 11.03 -5.01
CA ASP A 3 10.96 10.85 -4.08
C ASP A 3 10.76 11.73 -2.85
N ASN A 4 10.24 11.16 -1.77
CA ASN A 4 9.98 11.86 -0.53
C ASN A 4 10.24 10.94 0.68
N ARG A 5 10.07 11.50 1.89
CA ARG A 5 10.30 10.75 3.14
C ARG A 5 9.46 9.47 3.23
N ILE A 6 8.24 9.46 2.72
CA ILE A 6 7.33 8.30 2.80
C ILE A 6 7.79 7.20 1.84
N THR A 7 8.07 7.52 0.57
CA THR A 7 8.53 6.51 -0.41
C THR A 7 9.85 5.86 0.04
N ARG A 8 10.79 6.64 0.58
CA ARG A 8 12.06 6.13 1.14
C ARG A 8 11.88 5.28 2.39
N MET A 9 10.98 5.67 3.29
CA MET A 9 10.76 4.97 4.56
C MET A 9 10.04 3.64 4.38
N LEU A 10 9.09 3.57 3.45
CA LEU A 10 8.25 2.39 3.23
C LEU A 10 8.77 1.49 2.08
N GLY A 11 9.71 1.96 1.26
CA GLY A 11 10.22 1.20 0.11
C GLY A 11 9.21 1.07 -1.03
N ILE A 12 8.35 2.07 -1.22
CA ILE A 12 7.28 2.10 -2.25
C ILE A 12 7.54 3.20 -3.27
N GLU A 13 7.06 3.02 -4.50
CA GLU A 13 7.25 3.97 -5.60
C GLU A 13 6.20 5.09 -5.60
N ILE A 14 5.00 4.78 -5.12
CA ILE A 14 3.85 5.67 -5.10
C ILE A 14 3.50 5.98 -3.63
N PRO A 15 3.46 7.25 -3.21
CA PRO A 15 3.21 7.64 -1.82
C PRO A 15 1.72 7.54 -1.45
N ILE A 16 1.09 6.41 -1.77
CA ILE A 16 -0.29 6.07 -1.45
C ILE A 16 -0.27 4.86 -0.50
N VAL A 17 -1.09 4.94 0.54
CA VAL A 17 -1.29 3.87 1.51
C VAL A 17 -2.76 3.50 1.50
N GLN A 18 -3.07 2.22 1.31
CA GLN A 18 -4.45 1.74 1.42
C GLN A 18 -4.87 1.71 2.89
N ALA A 19 -5.94 2.43 3.23
CA ALA A 19 -6.49 2.45 4.59
C ALA A 19 -6.96 1.04 5.03
N PRO A 20 -6.79 0.63 6.29
CA PRO A 20 -7.34 -0.62 6.78
C PRO A 20 -8.87 -0.58 6.68
N MET A 21 -9.46 -1.56 6.01
CA MET A 21 -10.91 -1.64 5.78
C MET A 21 -11.41 -2.99 6.26
N GLY A 22 -12.17 -2.96 7.37
CA GLY A 22 -12.87 -4.11 7.93
C GLY A 22 -13.53 -4.97 6.85
N TYR A 23 -13.31 -6.28 6.88
CA TYR A 23 -13.87 -7.27 5.94
C TYR A 23 -13.43 -7.15 4.46
N ILE A 24 -12.91 -6.01 4.00
CA ILE A 24 -12.59 -5.71 2.60
C ILE A 24 -11.09 -5.84 2.30
N ALA A 25 -10.23 -5.40 3.23
CA ALA A 25 -8.78 -5.35 3.08
C ALA A 25 -8.11 -6.73 3.22
N ARG A 26 -8.57 -7.70 2.43
CA ARG A 26 -8.00 -9.06 2.33
C ARG A 26 -6.80 -9.09 1.39
N ALA A 27 -6.16 -10.25 1.30
CA ALA A 27 -4.93 -10.45 0.51
C ALA A 27 -5.04 -9.97 -0.94
N GLN A 28 -6.19 -10.12 -1.59
CA GLN A 28 -6.39 -9.69 -2.98
C GLN A 28 -6.26 -8.17 -3.14
N LEU A 29 -6.89 -7.39 -2.27
CA LEU A 29 -6.83 -5.94 -2.34
C LEU A 29 -5.43 -5.42 -1.96
N ALA A 30 -4.88 -5.92 -0.85
CA ALA A 30 -3.55 -5.50 -0.39
C ALA A 30 -2.44 -5.83 -1.42
N SER A 31 -2.51 -7.01 -2.06
CA SER A 31 -1.56 -7.39 -3.10
C SER A 31 -1.73 -6.58 -4.38
N ALA A 32 -2.96 -6.25 -4.79
CA ALA A 32 -3.19 -5.39 -5.95
C ALA A 32 -2.58 -3.99 -5.75
N VAL A 33 -2.74 -3.41 -4.57
CA VAL A 33 -2.11 -2.11 -4.21
C VAL A 33 -0.59 -2.22 -4.20
N SER A 34 -0.04 -3.30 -3.63
CA SER A 34 1.40 -3.54 -3.57
C SER A 34 2.02 -3.73 -4.96
N ASN A 35 1.37 -4.50 -5.82
CA ASN A 35 1.79 -4.72 -7.22
C ASN A 35 1.74 -3.44 -8.06
N ALA A 36 0.89 -2.49 -7.69
CA ALA A 36 0.84 -1.16 -8.31
C ALA A 36 1.96 -0.22 -7.83
N GLY A 37 2.81 -0.65 -6.87
CA GLY A 37 3.93 0.13 -6.34
C GLY A 37 3.58 1.01 -5.13
N ALA A 38 2.43 0.79 -4.50
CA ALA A 38 1.96 1.50 -3.31
C ALA A 38 1.95 0.57 -2.07
N MET A 39 1.61 1.07 -0.87
CA MET A 39 1.55 0.21 0.32
C MET A 39 0.16 -0.38 0.55
N GLY A 40 0.03 -1.70 0.38
CA GLY A 40 -1.17 -2.47 0.76
C GLY A 40 -1.16 -2.87 2.23
N ILE A 41 -2.35 -2.86 2.87
CA ILE A 41 -2.55 -3.25 4.27
C ILE A 41 -3.58 -4.38 4.32
N ILE A 42 -3.20 -5.50 4.95
CA ILE A 42 -4.13 -6.59 5.25
C ILE A 42 -4.81 -6.31 6.59
N GLU A 43 -6.13 -6.40 6.62
CA GLU A 43 -6.95 -6.42 7.83
C GLU A 43 -7.78 -7.71 7.85
N THR A 44 -7.72 -8.42 8.97
CA THR A 44 -8.25 -9.78 9.13
C THR A 44 -9.48 -9.83 10.00
#